data_AF-A0A9D4AF00-F1
#
_entry.id   AF-A0A9D4AF00-F1
#
_cell.length_a   1.000
_cell.length_b   1.000
_cell.length_c   1.000
_cell.angle_alpha   90.00
_cell.angle_beta   90.00
_cell.angle_gamma   90.00
#
_symmetry.space_group_name_H-M   'P 1'
#
loop_
_entity.id
_entity.type
_entity.pdbx_description
1 polymer ?
#
loop_
_entity_poly.entity_id
_entity_poly.type
_entity_poly.pdbx_seq_one_letter_code
_entity_poly.pdbx_strand_id
1 'polypeptide(L)'
;MLSVDDISAASKAPFSNAEFNKSIAARGVSSSELICLPPSAGWFGPNEEGKRVVKVHCFSNQGTPNFYMRPIEGLVMTVDLDTLEVLKFSDTGRDIPIPKSTDTDYRYTAQKKEPQMEPLNPISIEQPKGPSFRLEDGHIVNWANWVFHLKADHRAGLVISRVMVRDSENGELRDVMYKGFASEFFVPYMDLDESWYFKSYMDAGEFGLGISALPLVPLNDCPRHSYYMDGIFATPDGNPFVQPNMICLFERYAGDISWRHSEGLLTDFQIREARSKITLVARMAASVGNYDYIFDWEFQTDGLINVKVGLSGMLMVKGSPHQSLHQVPNQDAMSGPLISENVIGVVHDHFITFHLDMDIDGANNSFLNVNLVKERSLPGESPRKS
;
A
#
# COMPACT_ATOMS: atom_id res chain seq x y z
N MET A 1 5.12 -6.06 16.44
CA MET A 1 3.94 -6.17 15.56
C MET A 1 2.74 -6.55 16.41
N LEU A 2 1.63 -5.86 16.22
CA LEU A 2 0.35 -6.18 16.82
C LEU A 2 -0.22 -7.41 16.11
N SER A 3 -0.71 -8.37 16.89
CA SER A 3 -1.46 -9.50 16.36
C SER A 3 -2.91 -9.13 16.11
N VAL A 4 -3.61 -9.95 15.33
CA VAL A 4 -5.06 -9.82 15.13
C VAL A 4 -5.81 -9.94 16.47
N ASP A 5 -5.30 -10.77 17.39
CA ASP A 5 -5.89 -10.93 18.73
C ASP A 5 -5.70 -9.66 19.58
N ASP A 6 -4.53 -9.03 19.53
CA ASP A 6 -4.28 -7.74 20.20
C ASP A 6 -5.27 -6.68 19.69
N ILE A 7 -5.42 -6.59 18.37
CA ILE A 7 -6.33 -5.63 17.72
C ILE A 7 -7.77 -5.90 18.17
N SER A 8 -8.23 -7.15 18.11
CA SER A 8 -9.58 -7.55 18.50
C SER A 8 -9.87 -7.30 19.98
N ALA A 9 -8.90 -7.55 20.87
CA ALA A 9 -9.01 -7.32 22.30
C ALA A 9 -9.06 -5.82 22.62
N ALA A 10 -8.14 -5.03 22.06
CA ALA A 10 -8.08 -3.59 22.26
C ALA A 10 -9.31 -2.86 21.72
N SER A 11 -9.88 -3.31 20.60
CA SER A 11 -11.14 -2.78 20.06
C SER A 11 -12.33 -2.95 21.02
N LYS A 12 -12.26 -3.90 21.97
CA LYS A 12 -13.33 -4.19 22.93
C LYS A 12 -13.11 -3.56 24.31
N ALA A 13 -11.86 -3.30 24.69
CA ALA A 13 -11.51 -2.61 25.93
C ALA A 13 -12.34 -1.33 26.20
N PRO A 14 -12.63 -0.47 25.19
CA PRO A 14 -13.55 0.67 25.32
C PRO A 14 -14.83 0.44 26.10
N PHE A 15 -15.51 -0.68 25.86
CA PHE A 15 -16.86 -0.93 26.36
C PHE A 15 -16.92 -1.16 27.87
N SER A 16 -15.77 -1.43 28.51
CA SER A 16 -15.65 -1.52 29.97
C SER A 16 -15.72 -0.15 30.67
N ASN A 17 -15.48 0.95 29.93
CA ASN A 17 -15.44 2.29 30.49
C ASN A 17 -16.84 2.96 30.48
N ALA A 18 -17.35 3.31 31.67
CA ALA A 18 -18.68 3.89 31.81
C ALA A 18 -18.81 5.31 31.21
N GLU A 19 -17.74 6.10 31.20
CA GLU A 19 -17.74 7.45 30.61
C GLU A 19 -17.78 7.38 29.09
N PHE A 20 -17.02 6.46 28.50
CA PHE A 20 -17.09 6.14 27.07
C PHE A 20 -18.51 5.75 26.65
N ASN A 21 -19.15 4.82 27.36
CA ASN A 21 -20.50 4.38 27.02
C ASN A 21 -21.52 5.53 27.09
N LYS A 22 -21.41 6.42 28.10
CA LYS A 22 -22.24 7.64 28.20
C LYS A 22 -21.98 8.59 27.03
N SER A 23 -20.71 8.76 26.66
CA SER A 23 -20.25 9.64 25.59
C SER A 23 -20.77 9.18 24.21
N ILE A 24 -20.74 7.89 23.94
CA ILE A 24 -21.31 7.26 22.72
C ILE A 24 -22.84 7.38 22.70
N ALA A 25 -23.51 7.08 23.81
CA ALA A 25 -24.97 7.20 23.91
C ALA A 25 -25.44 8.65 23.69
N ALA A 26 -24.71 9.64 24.20
CA ALA A 26 -25.02 11.06 24.01
C ALA A 26 -24.92 11.50 22.54
N ARG A 27 -24.11 10.79 21.73
CA ARG A 27 -23.98 11.01 20.27
C ARG A 27 -25.01 10.23 19.46
N GLY A 28 -25.89 9.47 20.11
CA GLY A 28 -26.95 8.72 19.44
C GLY A 28 -26.47 7.50 18.64
N VAL A 29 -25.27 6.98 18.92
CA VAL A 29 -24.72 5.79 18.25
C VAL A 29 -24.97 4.56 19.13
N SER A 30 -25.53 3.49 18.55
CA SER A 30 -25.69 2.22 19.25
C SER A 30 -24.36 1.45 19.32
N SER A 31 -24.18 0.60 20.33
CA SER A 31 -22.97 -0.22 20.46
C SER A 31 -22.77 -1.19 19.29
N SER A 32 -23.85 -1.64 18.64
CA SER A 32 -23.80 -2.49 17.44
C SER A 32 -23.36 -1.74 16.19
N GLU A 33 -23.45 -0.40 16.19
CA GLU A 33 -23.06 0.44 15.05
C GLU A 33 -21.70 1.12 15.26
N LEU A 34 -20.96 0.70 16.28
CA LEU A 34 -19.68 1.28 16.68
C LEU A 34 -18.53 0.38 16.25
N ILE A 35 -17.57 0.93 15.52
CA ILE A 35 -16.32 0.25 15.15
C ILE A 35 -15.19 1.02 15.81
N CYS A 36 -14.37 0.35 16.63
CA CYS A 36 -13.21 0.95 17.25
C CYS A 36 -11.93 0.30 16.73
N LEU A 37 -10.93 1.10 16.38
CA LEU A 37 -9.64 0.66 15.88
C LEU A 37 -8.52 1.08 16.84
N PRO A 38 -7.54 0.20 17.13
CA PRO A 38 -6.39 0.47 17.99
C PRO A 38 -5.13 0.79 17.17
N PRO A 39 -4.94 2.03 16.67
CA PRO A 39 -3.69 2.45 16.08
C PRO A 39 -2.53 2.36 17.08
N SER A 40 -1.31 2.25 16.53
CA SER A 40 -0.09 2.40 17.29
C SER A 40 -0.01 3.77 17.97
N ALA A 41 0.66 3.81 19.13
CA ALA A 41 0.76 5.00 19.96
C ALA A 41 2.02 5.83 19.72
N GLY A 42 3.02 5.27 19.03
CA GLY A 42 4.35 5.87 18.92
C GLY A 42 5.04 6.05 20.28
N TRP A 43 5.98 7.00 20.35
CA TRP A 43 6.65 7.40 21.59
C TRP A 43 6.71 8.92 21.69
N PHE A 44 6.16 9.47 22.77
CA PHE A 44 6.03 10.92 22.98
C PHE A 44 6.49 11.36 24.38
N GLY A 45 7.42 10.59 24.96
CA GLY A 45 8.00 10.84 26.28
C GLY A 45 7.87 9.64 27.23
N PRO A 46 8.33 9.79 28.48
CA PRO A 46 8.57 8.67 29.39
C PRO A 46 7.30 8.11 30.07
N ASN A 47 6.15 8.79 29.98
CA ASN A 47 4.95 8.42 30.74
C ASN A 47 4.37 7.04 30.37
N GLU A 48 4.60 6.60 29.14
CA GLU A 48 4.10 5.33 28.58
C GLU A 48 5.25 4.33 28.33
N GLU A 49 6.48 4.68 28.74
CA GLU A 49 7.66 3.86 28.52
C GLU A 49 7.59 2.54 29.29
N GLY A 50 8.02 1.46 28.64
CA GLY A 50 7.95 0.11 29.20
C GLY A 50 6.54 -0.52 29.18
N LYS A 51 5.54 0.16 28.64
CA LYS A 51 4.18 -0.38 28.43
C LYS A 51 3.89 -0.59 26.96
N ARG A 52 3.01 -1.55 26.67
CA ARG A 52 2.59 -1.89 25.31
C ARG A 52 1.25 -1.23 25.02
N VAL A 53 1.27 0.02 24.60
CA VAL A 53 0.06 0.87 24.52
C VAL A 53 -0.44 1.11 23.09
N VAL A 54 -1.76 1.24 22.95
CA VAL A 54 -2.46 1.67 21.72
C VAL A 54 -3.45 2.79 22.01
N LYS A 55 -3.79 3.58 20.98
CA LYS A 55 -4.68 4.75 21.09
C LYS A 55 -6.00 4.52 20.37
N VAL A 56 -6.93 3.82 21.02
CA VAL A 56 -8.21 3.43 20.43
C VAL A 56 -9.05 4.65 20.09
N HIS A 57 -9.53 4.71 18.84
CA HIS A 57 -10.52 5.67 18.36
C HIS A 57 -11.67 4.93 17.69
N CYS A 58 -12.83 5.57 17.56
CA CYS A 58 -14.04 4.91 17.10
C CYS A 58 -14.75 5.65 15.97
N PHE A 59 -15.54 4.89 15.22
CA PHE A 59 -16.28 5.29 14.04
C PHE A 59 -17.71 4.77 14.14
N SER A 60 -18.64 5.43 13.47
CA SER A 60 -19.99 4.90 13.27
C SER A 60 -20.09 4.20 11.91
N ASN A 61 -20.53 2.94 11.89
CA ASN A 61 -20.86 2.24 10.64
C ASN A 61 -22.35 2.39 10.27
N GLN A 62 -23.11 3.23 10.98
CA GLN A 62 -24.55 3.36 10.75
C GLN A 62 -24.80 3.83 9.31
N GLY A 63 -25.59 3.06 8.56
CA GLY A 63 -26.00 3.37 7.20
C GLY A 63 -24.90 3.29 6.12
N THR A 64 -23.68 2.82 6.43
CA THR A 64 -22.62 2.64 5.42
C THR A 64 -21.53 1.67 5.90
N PRO A 65 -20.96 0.81 5.02
CA PRO A 65 -19.77 0.04 5.34
C PRO A 65 -18.51 0.90 5.45
N ASN A 66 -18.51 2.11 4.88
CA ASN A 66 -17.37 3.02 4.91
C ASN A 66 -17.32 3.83 6.20
N PHE A 67 -17.09 3.12 7.31
CA PHE A 67 -17.03 3.74 8.63
C PHE A 67 -15.85 4.71 8.78
N TYR A 68 -14.78 4.58 7.97
CA TYR A 68 -13.66 5.53 7.97
C TYR A 68 -14.11 6.97 7.69
N MET A 69 -15.16 7.16 6.88
CA MET A 69 -15.76 8.47 6.60
C MET A 69 -16.64 9.01 7.72
N ARG A 70 -16.81 8.26 8.82
CA ARG A 70 -17.72 8.59 9.92
C ARG A 70 -16.99 8.53 11.29
N PRO A 71 -15.89 9.27 11.48
CA PRO A 71 -15.17 9.30 12.74
C PRO A 71 -16.03 9.89 13.86
N ILE A 72 -15.85 9.37 15.06
CA ILE A 72 -16.29 10.02 16.30
C ILE A 72 -15.12 10.86 16.78
N GLU A 73 -15.06 12.11 16.32
CA GLU A 73 -13.89 12.98 16.52
C GLU A 73 -13.69 13.35 18.00
N GLY A 74 -12.42 13.55 18.37
CA GLY A 74 -12.06 13.99 19.72
C GLY A 74 -12.26 12.93 20.80
N LEU A 75 -12.57 11.67 20.45
CA LEU A 75 -12.76 10.57 21.38
C LEU A 75 -11.61 9.56 21.25
N VAL A 76 -10.72 9.51 22.25
CA VAL A 76 -9.55 8.63 22.24
C VAL A 76 -9.37 7.95 23.60
N MET A 77 -9.05 6.66 23.57
CA MET A 77 -8.63 5.91 24.75
C MET A 77 -7.23 5.35 24.59
N THR A 78 -6.40 5.52 25.63
CA THR A 78 -5.12 4.81 25.73
C THR A 78 -5.37 3.49 26.45
N VAL A 79 -5.03 2.39 25.80
CA VAL A 79 -5.22 1.03 26.33
C VAL A 79 -3.86 0.35 26.46
N ASP A 80 -3.61 -0.28 27.59
CA ASP A 80 -2.47 -1.19 27.77
C ASP A 80 -2.85 -2.56 27.22
N LEU A 81 -2.10 -3.08 26.25
CA LEU A 81 -2.39 -4.35 25.60
C LEU A 81 -2.11 -5.55 26.48
N ASP A 82 -1.22 -5.44 27.46
CA ASP A 82 -0.83 -6.57 28.30
C ASP A 82 -1.85 -6.79 29.44
N THR A 83 -2.45 -5.71 29.96
CA THR A 83 -3.49 -5.79 30.99
C THR A 83 -4.91 -5.60 30.47
N LEU A 84 -5.07 -5.09 29.24
CA LEU A 84 -6.33 -4.66 28.63
C LEU A 84 -7.06 -3.55 29.42
N GLU A 85 -6.34 -2.80 30.25
CA GLU A 85 -6.88 -1.69 31.02
C GLU A 85 -6.89 -0.38 30.21
N VAL A 86 -7.94 0.42 30.38
CA VAL A 86 -8.01 1.78 29.85
C VAL A 86 -7.22 2.71 30.77
N LEU A 87 -6.04 3.14 30.32
CA LEU A 87 -5.13 4.01 31.06
C LEU A 87 -5.54 5.49 31.03
N LYS A 88 -6.12 5.92 29.90
CA LYS A 88 -6.56 7.32 29.69
C LYS A 88 -7.81 7.34 28.81
N PHE A 89 -8.74 8.22 29.15
CA PHE A 89 -9.92 8.56 28.34
C PHE A 89 -9.89 10.06 28.04
N SER A 90 -9.98 10.44 26.76
CA SER A 90 -10.14 11.83 26.31
C SER A 90 -11.37 11.95 25.41
N ASP A 91 -12.16 12.99 25.63
CA ASP A 91 -13.43 13.25 24.94
C ASP A 91 -13.59 14.77 24.75
N THR A 92 -12.86 15.31 23.78
CA THR A 92 -12.77 16.74 23.47
C THR A 92 -13.66 17.17 22.32
N GLY A 93 -14.22 16.20 21.56
CA GLY A 93 -14.99 16.46 20.34
C GLY A 93 -16.51 16.28 20.49
N ARG A 94 -17.08 16.54 21.67
CA ARG A 94 -18.53 16.34 21.91
C ARG A 94 -19.43 17.16 21.00
N ASP A 95 -19.00 18.37 20.65
CA ASP A 95 -19.75 19.29 19.80
C ASP A 95 -19.48 19.08 18.30
N ILE A 96 -18.58 18.14 17.96
CA ILE A 96 -18.26 17.83 16.56
C ILE A 96 -19.27 16.79 16.06
N PRO A 97 -20.05 17.09 15.01
CA PRO A 97 -21.02 16.14 14.47
C PRO A 97 -20.32 14.96 13.80
N ILE A 98 -20.90 13.76 13.92
CA ILE A 98 -20.49 12.61 13.13
C ILE A 98 -20.91 12.87 11.67
N PRO A 99 -20.00 12.80 10.68
CA PRO A 99 -20.34 13.01 9.29
C PRO A 99 -21.48 12.10 8.79
N LYS A 100 -22.21 12.57 7.77
CA LYS A 100 -23.31 11.81 7.16
C LYS A 100 -22.77 10.58 6.42
N SER A 101 -23.58 9.53 6.37
CA SER A 101 -23.25 8.29 5.63
C SER A 101 -23.61 8.36 4.14
N THR A 102 -24.37 9.37 3.72
CA THR A 102 -24.85 9.54 2.35
C THR A 102 -23.69 9.57 1.36
N ASP A 103 -23.81 8.80 0.28
CA ASP A 103 -22.83 8.71 -0.81
C ASP A 103 -21.42 8.27 -0.39
N THR A 104 -21.30 7.51 0.71
CA THR A 104 -20.02 6.95 1.19
C THR A 104 -19.85 5.44 0.94
N ASP A 105 -20.92 4.70 0.65
CA ASP A 105 -20.85 3.27 0.36
C ASP A 105 -20.13 3.05 -0.96
N TYR A 106 -19.09 2.22 -0.97
CA TYR A 106 -18.25 1.95 -2.15
C TYR A 106 -18.71 0.72 -2.93
N ARG A 107 -19.66 -0.07 -2.40
CA ARG A 107 -20.10 -1.30 -3.06
C ARG A 107 -21.02 -0.95 -4.21
N TYR A 108 -20.72 -1.51 -5.38
CA TYR A 108 -21.52 -1.30 -6.58
C TYR A 108 -23.00 -1.64 -6.36
N THR A 109 -23.29 -2.72 -5.65
CA THR A 109 -24.66 -3.17 -5.33
C THR A 109 -25.48 -2.22 -4.46
N ALA A 110 -24.82 -1.28 -3.78
CA ALA A 110 -25.48 -0.28 -2.94
C ALA A 110 -25.74 1.04 -3.68
N GLN A 111 -25.17 1.22 -4.88
CA GLN A 111 -25.35 2.42 -5.68
C GLN A 111 -26.77 2.47 -6.24
N LYS A 112 -27.49 3.55 -5.95
CA LYS A 112 -28.88 3.74 -6.43
C LYS A 112 -28.95 4.26 -7.86
N LYS A 113 -27.85 4.82 -8.36
CA LYS A 113 -27.76 5.43 -9.68
C LYS A 113 -26.57 4.83 -10.39
N GLU A 114 -26.82 4.23 -11.54
CA GLU A 114 -25.75 3.78 -12.42
C GLU A 114 -24.87 4.97 -12.81
N PRO A 115 -23.54 4.77 -12.87
CA PRO A 115 -22.64 5.78 -13.41
C PRO A 115 -23.12 6.23 -14.80
N GLN A 116 -23.14 7.53 -15.04
CA GLN A 116 -23.45 8.07 -16.37
C GLN A 116 -22.20 7.97 -17.25
N MET A 117 -21.91 6.76 -17.71
CA MET A 117 -20.82 6.46 -18.62
C MET A 117 -21.21 5.31 -19.55
N GLU A 118 -20.72 5.34 -20.78
CA GLU A 118 -20.83 4.20 -21.68
C GLU A 118 -19.99 3.04 -21.13
N PRO A 119 -20.53 1.81 -21.06
CA PRO A 119 -19.79 0.67 -20.57
C PRO A 119 -18.61 0.37 -21.50
N LEU A 120 -17.48 -0.04 -20.90
CA LEU A 120 -16.32 -0.48 -21.65
C LEU A 120 -16.59 -1.88 -22.25
N ASN A 121 -16.16 -2.10 -23.49
CA ASN A 121 -16.18 -3.43 -24.08
C ASN A 121 -15.22 -4.37 -23.32
N PRO A 122 -15.57 -5.63 -23.09
CA PRO A 122 -14.67 -6.60 -22.46
C PRO A 122 -13.36 -6.76 -23.23
N ILE A 123 -12.25 -6.84 -22.50
CA ILE A 123 -10.91 -7.12 -23.04
C ILE A 123 -10.43 -8.46 -22.45
N SER A 124 -9.89 -9.34 -23.29
CA SER A 124 -9.26 -10.59 -22.87
C SER A 124 -7.86 -10.70 -23.47
N ILE A 125 -6.92 -11.18 -22.67
CA ILE A 125 -5.58 -11.60 -23.10
C ILE A 125 -5.58 -13.13 -23.08
N GLU A 126 -5.30 -13.74 -24.23
CA GLU A 126 -5.26 -15.19 -24.39
C GLU A 126 -3.81 -15.67 -24.52
N GLN A 127 -3.49 -16.75 -23.82
CA GLN A 127 -2.18 -17.42 -23.89
C GLN A 127 -2.36 -18.85 -24.42
N PRO A 128 -2.43 -19.06 -25.75
CA PRO A 128 -2.82 -20.36 -26.33
C PRO A 128 -1.82 -21.48 -26.04
N LYS A 129 -0.60 -21.15 -25.61
CA LYS A 129 0.44 -22.11 -25.19
C LYS A 129 0.65 -22.12 -23.67
N GLY A 130 -0.23 -21.48 -22.91
CA GLY A 130 -0.04 -21.19 -21.50
C GLY A 130 0.95 -20.05 -21.25
N PRO A 131 1.17 -19.70 -19.97
CA PRO A 131 2.18 -18.71 -19.58
C PRO A 131 3.59 -19.17 -19.92
N SER A 132 4.48 -18.23 -20.22
CA SER A 132 5.88 -18.54 -20.57
C SER A 132 6.77 -18.74 -19.35
N PHE A 133 6.32 -18.35 -18.15
CA PHE A 133 7.04 -18.60 -16.91
C PHE A 133 6.84 -20.04 -16.44
N ARG A 134 7.86 -20.59 -15.79
CA ARG A 134 7.83 -21.89 -15.11
C ARG A 134 8.17 -21.69 -13.64
N LEU A 135 7.53 -22.49 -12.81
CA LEU A 135 7.78 -22.54 -11.37
C LEU A 135 8.40 -23.88 -11.02
N GLU A 136 9.56 -23.85 -10.39
CA GLU A 136 10.19 -25.01 -9.76
C GLU A 136 9.93 -24.94 -8.25
N ASP A 137 9.43 -26.04 -7.69
CA ASP A 137 9.05 -26.18 -6.27
C ASP A 137 8.13 -25.07 -5.75
N GLY A 138 7.35 -24.45 -6.63
CA GLY A 138 6.40 -23.38 -6.30
C GLY A 138 7.01 -22.00 -6.05
N HIS A 139 8.33 -21.88 -5.92
CA HIS A 139 8.98 -20.64 -5.49
C HIS A 139 10.07 -20.13 -6.46
N ILE A 140 10.71 -20.99 -7.24
CA ILE A 140 11.75 -20.58 -8.19
C ILE A 140 11.08 -20.27 -9.53
N VAL A 141 11.08 -18.99 -9.89
CA VAL A 141 10.51 -18.46 -11.12
C VAL A 141 11.58 -18.47 -12.20
N ASN A 142 11.28 -19.12 -13.32
CA ASN A 142 12.05 -19.09 -14.56
C ASN A 142 11.21 -18.42 -15.64
N TRP A 143 11.64 -17.27 -16.15
CA TRP A 143 10.91 -16.55 -17.19
C TRP A 143 11.86 -15.79 -18.12
N ALA A 144 11.74 -16.01 -19.43
CA ALA A 144 12.64 -15.45 -20.43
C ALA A 144 14.13 -15.68 -20.04
N ASN A 145 14.86 -14.60 -19.75
CA ASN A 145 16.23 -14.61 -19.27
C ASN A 145 16.35 -14.53 -17.73
N TRP A 146 15.26 -14.39 -16.98
CA TRP A 146 15.28 -14.24 -15.54
C TRP A 146 15.12 -15.57 -14.79
N VAL A 147 15.85 -15.68 -13.69
CA VAL A 147 15.66 -16.71 -12.67
C VAL A 147 15.66 -16.03 -11.29
N PHE A 148 14.64 -16.26 -10.48
CA PHE A 148 14.58 -15.72 -9.11
C PHE A 148 13.70 -16.56 -8.19
N HIS A 149 13.88 -16.38 -6.89
CA HIS A 149 13.04 -16.99 -5.87
C HIS A 149 12.00 -15.98 -5.37
N LEU A 150 10.73 -16.37 -5.35
CA LEU A 150 9.59 -15.57 -4.89
C LEU A 150 9.02 -16.21 -3.61
N LYS A 151 8.80 -15.41 -2.56
CA LYS A 151 8.13 -15.90 -1.34
C LYS A 151 7.25 -14.84 -0.69
N ALA A 152 6.27 -15.34 0.05
CA ALA A 152 5.56 -14.59 1.07
C ALA A 152 6.37 -14.54 2.38
N ASP A 153 6.32 -13.40 3.05
CA ASP A 153 6.93 -13.12 4.35
C ASP A 153 5.91 -12.42 5.23
N HIS A 154 5.82 -12.82 6.50
CA HIS A 154 4.81 -12.31 7.43
C HIS A 154 4.90 -10.79 7.63
N ARG A 155 6.13 -10.25 7.71
CA ARG A 155 6.37 -8.82 7.94
C ARG A 155 6.48 -8.06 6.62
N ALA A 156 7.37 -8.50 5.75
CA ALA A 156 7.73 -7.79 4.52
C ALA A 156 6.69 -7.97 3.40
N GLY A 157 5.83 -8.99 3.50
CA GLY A 157 4.92 -9.37 2.42
C GLY A 157 5.68 -10.07 1.29
N LEU A 158 5.68 -9.48 0.10
CA LEU A 158 6.34 -10.05 -1.09
C LEU A 158 7.85 -9.83 -1.02
N VAL A 159 8.62 -10.94 -1.02
CA VAL A 159 10.09 -10.91 -1.06
C VAL A 159 10.58 -11.63 -2.31
N ILE A 160 11.49 -10.98 -3.03
CA ILE A 160 12.23 -11.56 -4.14
C ILE A 160 13.67 -11.83 -3.69
N SER A 161 14.25 -12.94 -4.12
CA SER A 161 15.62 -13.31 -3.76
C SER A 161 16.33 -14.01 -4.90
N ARG A 162 17.68 -14.00 -4.86
CA ARG A 162 18.57 -14.68 -5.82
C ARG A 162 18.20 -14.37 -7.28
N VAL A 163 18.03 -13.08 -7.55
CA VAL A 163 17.72 -12.59 -8.90
C VAL A 163 18.94 -12.70 -9.77
N MET A 164 18.83 -13.54 -10.79
CA MET A 164 19.84 -13.76 -11.82
C MET A 164 19.25 -13.49 -13.19
N VAL A 165 20.09 -13.01 -14.10
CA VAL A 165 19.77 -12.85 -15.52
C VAL A 165 20.69 -13.73 -16.37
N ARG A 166 20.14 -14.37 -17.40
CA ARG A 166 20.89 -15.12 -18.39
C ARG A 166 21.43 -14.15 -19.43
N ASP A 167 22.75 -14.08 -19.52
CA ASP A 167 23.47 -13.29 -20.51
C ASP A 167 23.15 -13.80 -21.92
N SER A 168 22.84 -12.88 -22.84
CA SER A 168 22.44 -13.21 -24.20
C SER A 168 23.61 -13.58 -25.11
N GLU A 169 24.84 -13.23 -24.75
CA GLU A 169 26.03 -13.48 -25.57
C GLU A 169 26.64 -14.86 -25.30
N ASN A 170 26.76 -15.24 -24.03
CA ASN A 170 27.42 -16.49 -23.62
C ASN A 170 26.48 -17.51 -22.94
N GLY A 171 25.25 -17.11 -22.57
CA GLY A 171 24.26 -17.98 -21.94
C GLY A 171 24.46 -18.25 -20.45
N GLU A 172 25.46 -17.64 -19.82
CA GLU A 172 25.76 -17.77 -18.38
C GLU A 172 24.71 -17.04 -17.53
N LEU A 173 24.45 -17.55 -16.32
CA LEU A 173 23.62 -16.86 -15.34
C LEU A 173 24.49 -15.90 -14.54
N ARG A 174 24.05 -14.66 -14.44
CA ARG A 174 24.75 -13.55 -13.78
C ARG A 174 23.89 -12.99 -12.66
N ASP A 175 24.50 -12.80 -11.49
CA ASP A 175 23.81 -12.26 -10.32
C ASP A 175 23.47 -10.77 -10.53
N VAL A 176 22.28 -10.38 -10.06
CA VAL A 176 21.80 -8.99 -10.10
C VAL A 176 21.47 -8.50 -8.70
N MET A 177 20.67 -9.26 -7.95
CA MET A 177 20.22 -8.88 -6.61
C MET A 177 19.98 -10.11 -5.75
N TYR A 178 20.60 -10.18 -4.59
CA TYR A 178 20.41 -11.27 -3.65
C TYR A 178 19.05 -11.23 -2.97
N LYS A 179 18.55 -10.05 -2.58
CA LYS A 179 17.27 -9.91 -1.88
C LYS A 179 16.64 -8.53 -2.05
N GLY A 180 15.37 -8.49 -2.42
CA GLY A 180 14.58 -7.27 -2.61
C GLY A 180 13.22 -7.35 -1.92
N PHE A 181 12.86 -6.33 -1.13
CA PHE A 181 11.52 -6.18 -0.53
C PHE A 181 11.28 -4.76 0.00
N ALA A 182 10.01 -4.40 0.21
CA ALA A 182 9.65 -3.19 0.95
C ALA A 182 9.93 -3.41 2.45
N SER A 183 10.95 -2.75 2.97
CA SER A 183 11.43 -2.95 4.34
C SER A 183 10.58 -2.25 5.38
N GLU A 184 10.05 -1.07 5.05
CA GLU A 184 9.21 -0.30 5.96
C GLU A 184 8.35 0.71 5.21
N PHE A 185 7.21 1.03 5.83
CA PHE A 185 6.34 2.15 5.49
C PHE A 185 6.35 3.13 6.65
N PHE A 186 6.34 4.43 6.37
CA PHE A 186 6.16 5.45 7.38
C PHE A 186 5.09 6.44 6.92
N VAL A 187 3.98 6.49 7.66
CA VAL A 187 2.78 7.26 7.33
C VAL A 187 2.48 8.30 8.41
N PRO A 188 3.22 9.43 8.46
CA PRO A 188 2.99 10.50 9.43
C PRO A 188 1.81 11.39 9.02
N TYR A 189 0.87 11.59 9.94
CA TYR A 189 -0.17 12.61 9.81
C TYR A 189 0.29 13.96 10.35
N MET A 190 -0.16 15.04 9.71
CA MET A 190 0.29 16.41 9.98
C MET A 190 -0.73 17.21 10.82
N ASP A 191 -1.41 16.55 11.75
CA ASP A 191 -2.37 17.18 12.66
C ASP A 191 -1.89 17.08 14.11
N LEU A 192 -1.80 18.23 14.77
CA LEU A 192 -1.25 18.37 16.12
C LEU A 192 -2.31 18.15 17.22
N ASP A 193 -3.57 17.96 16.86
CA ASP A 193 -4.64 17.72 17.83
C ASP A 193 -4.37 16.45 18.64
N GLU A 194 -4.90 16.42 19.88
CA GLU A 194 -4.70 15.30 20.81
C GLU A 194 -5.12 13.94 20.22
N SER A 195 -6.09 13.93 19.31
CA SER A 195 -6.58 12.72 18.65
C SER A 195 -5.73 12.26 17.45
N TRP A 196 -4.73 13.03 17.06
CA TRP A 196 -4.00 12.85 15.80
C TRP A 196 -2.49 12.86 15.92
N TYR A 197 -1.90 13.60 16.86
CA TYR A 197 -0.45 13.80 16.95
C TYR A 197 0.39 12.51 16.96
N PHE A 198 -0.20 11.39 17.42
CA PHE A 198 0.46 10.10 17.53
C PHE A 198 0.34 9.22 16.29
N LYS A 199 -0.47 9.62 15.30
CA LYS A 199 -0.71 8.83 14.09
C LYS A 199 0.47 8.98 13.14
N SER A 200 1.45 8.09 13.31
CA SER A 200 2.63 8.01 12.47
C SER A 200 3.00 6.56 12.22
N TYR A 201 2.17 5.88 11.42
CA TYR A 201 2.20 4.43 11.31
C TYR A 201 3.49 3.92 10.69
N MET A 202 4.02 2.83 11.27
CA MET A 202 5.09 2.05 10.67
C MET A 202 4.53 0.72 10.17
N ASP A 203 3.86 0.73 9.01
CA ASP A 203 2.92 -0.34 8.66
C ASP A 203 3.55 -1.75 8.63
N ALA A 204 4.77 -1.89 8.12
CA ALA A 204 5.43 -3.20 8.09
C ALA A 204 5.88 -3.62 9.49
N GLY A 205 6.43 -2.72 10.29
CA GLY A 205 6.92 -3.03 11.65
C GLY A 205 5.81 -3.25 12.69
N GLU A 206 4.74 -2.46 12.60
CA GLU A 206 3.65 -2.42 13.56
C GLU A 206 2.53 -3.40 13.23
N PHE A 207 2.17 -3.55 11.95
CA PHE A 207 1.03 -4.37 11.52
C PHE A 207 1.42 -5.54 10.61
N GLY A 208 2.51 -5.40 9.85
CA GLY A 208 3.03 -6.43 8.94
C GLY A 208 2.33 -6.42 7.58
N LEU A 209 3.07 -6.14 6.51
CA LEU A 209 2.51 -6.11 5.15
C LEU A 209 2.02 -7.48 4.69
N GLY A 210 2.67 -8.56 5.17
CA GLY A 210 2.31 -9.91 4.78
C GLY A 210 1.00 -10.39 5.38
N ILE A 211 0.83 -10.24 6.69
CA ILE A 211 -0.43 -10.58 7.37
C ILE A 211 -1.57 -9.63 6.98
N SER A 212 -1.26 -8.39 6.58
CA SER A 212 -2.23 -7.46 6.01
C SER A 212 -2.54 -7.69 4.52
N ALA A 213 -1.87 -8.64 3.85
CA ALA A 213 -2.15 -8.96 2.45
C ALA A 213 -3.37 -9.88 2.30
N LEU A 214 -4.48 -9.30 1.85
CA LEU A 214 -5.73 -10.04 1.64
C LEU A 214 -5.72 -10.81 0.31
N PRO A 215 -6.58 -11.84 0.16
CA PRO A 215 -6.63 -12.62 -1.07
C PRO A 215 -6.96 -11.76 -2.28
N LEU A 216 -6.10 -11.80 -3.29
CA LEU A 216 -6.28 -11.05 -4.54
C LEU A 216 -7.55 -11.52 -5.26
N VAL A 217 -8.35 -10.58 -5.76
CA VAL A 217 -9.61 -10.84 -6.46
C VAL A 217 -9.31 -11.21 -7.92
N PRO A 218 -9.56 -12.47 -8.35
CA PRO A 218 -9.23 -12.90 -9.70
C PRO A 218 -9.95 -12.07 -10.77
N LEU A 219 -9.24 -11.83 -11.88
CA LEU A 219 -9.69 -11.02 -13.03
C LEU A 219 -9.85 -9.52 -12.76
N ASN A 220 -9.78 -9.07 -11.50
CA ASN A 220 -9.79 -7.66 -11.14
C ASN A 220 -8.39 -7.20 -10.72
N ASP A 221 -7.78 -7.89 -9.76
CA ASP A 221 -6.44 -7.56 -9.27
C ASP A 221 -5.35 -8.20 -10.13
N CYS A 222 -5.62 -9.38 -10.68
CA CYS A 222 -4.68 -10.12 -11.53
C CYS A 222 -5.38 -10.71 -12.76
N PRO A 223 -4.75 -10.67 -13.95
CA PRO A 223 -5.38 -11.11 -15.18
C PRO A 223 -5.60 -12.64 -15.23
N ARG A 224 -6.29 -13.09 -16.27
CA ARG A 224 -6.40 -14.51 -16.61
C ARG A 224 -4.99 -15.12 -16.76
N HIS A 225 -4.86 -16.41 -16.44
CA HIS A 225 -3.60 -17.17 -16.49
C HIS A 225 -2.54 -16.76 -15.44
N SER A 226 -2.91 -15.93 -14.46
CA SER A 226 -2.07 -15.70 -13.29
C SER A 226 -1.89 -16.99 -12.47
N TYR A 227 -0.67 -17.23 -12.01
CA TYR A 227 -0.40 -18.17 -10.93
C TYR A 227 -0.60 -17.46 -9.58
N TYR A 228 -1.18 -18.14 -8.60
CA TYR A 228 -1.38 -17.60 -7.25
C TYR A 228 -0.54 -18.40 -6.26
N MET A 229 0.11 -17.69 -5.35
CA MET A 229 0.92 -18.20 -4.26
C MET A 229 0.27 -17.82 -2.94
N ASP A 230 0.08 -18.83 -2.09
CA ASP A 230 -0.43 -18.65 -0.73
C ASP A 230 0.72 -18.23 0.21
N GLY A 231 0.38 -17.42 1.20
CA GLY A 231 1.23 -17.19 2.38
C GLY A 231 0.95 -18.25 3.45
N ILE A 232 1.99 -18.81 4.06
CA ILE A 232 1.85 -19.70 5.22
C ILE A 232 2.54 -19.04 6.41
N PHE A 233 1.78 -18.76 7.45
CA PHE A 233 2.19 -17.95 8.58
C PHE A 233 1.82 -18.62 9.91
N ALA A 234 2.28 -18.06 11.03
CA ALA A 234 1.96 -18.54 12.37
C ALA A 234 1.05 -17.55 13.11
N THR A 235 0.02 -18.06 13.77
CA THR A 235 -0.80 -17.32 14.74
C THR A 235 0.00 -17.06 16.03
N PRO A 236 -0.49 -16.20 16.94
CA PRO A 236 0.20 -15.89 18.20
C PRO A 236 0.47 -17.10 19.10
N ASP A 237 -0.38 -18.12 19.05
CA ASP A 237 -0.22 -19.40 19.75
C ASP A 237 0.66 -20.41 18.99
N GLY A 238 1.22 -20.02 17.84
CA GLY A 238 2.17 -20.81 17.05
C GLY A 238 1.55 -21.76 16.04
N ASN A 239 0.22 -21.74 15.85
CA ASN A 239 -0.45 -22.59 14.87
C ASN A 239 -0.28 -22.04 13.45
N PRO A 240 -0.06 -22.91 12.44
CA PRO A 240 0.04 -22.46 11.06
C PRO A 240 -1.33 -22.02 10.52
N PHE A 241 -1.37 -20.93 9.78
CA PHE A 241 -2.53 -20.51 9.00
C PHE A 241 -2.12 -20.17 7.57
N VAL A 242 -3.07 -20.33 6.64
CA VAL A 242 -2.89 -20.07 5.21
C VAL A 242 -3.59 -18.76 4.87
N GLN A 243 -2.84 -17.86 4.22
CA GLN A 243 -3.33 -16.65 3.57
C GLN A 243 -3.45 -16.94 2.06
N PRO A 244 -4.64 -17.30 1.55
CA PRO A 244 -4.79 -17.78 0.19
C PRO A 244 -4.60 -16.65 -0.84
N ASN A 245 -4.08 -16.97 -2.01
CA ASN A 245 -3.96 -16.04 -3.15
C ASN A 245 -3.27 -14.71 -2.79
N MET A 246 -2.25 -14.76 -1.92
CA MET A 246 -1.58 -13.57 -1.39
C MET A 246 -0.72 -12.86 -2.44
N ILE A 247 -0.04 -13.64 -3.28
CA ILE A 247 0.79 -13.12 -4.37
C ILE A 247 0.29 -13.72 -5.67
N CYS A 248 0.20 -12.91 -6.73
CA CYS A 248 -0.04 -13.42 -8.09
C CYS A 248 1.16 -13.15 -9.00
N LEU A 249 1.44 -14.08 -9.91
CA LEU A 249 2.50 -14.00 -10.91
C LEU A 249 1.88 -14.11 -12.31
N PHE A 250 2.13 -13.12 -13.17
CA PHE A 250 1.52 -13.08 -14.50
C PHE A 250 2.38 -12.34 -15.53
N GLU A 251 2.15 -12.62 -16.80
CA GLU A 251 2.75 -11.86 -17.90
C GLU A 251 1.83 -10.69 -18.30
N ARG A 252 2.41 -9.50 -18.43
CA ARG A 252 1.70 -8.29 -18.83
C ARG A 252 2.02 -7.96 -20.28
N TYR A 253 0.95 -7.75 -21.06
CA TYR A 253 1.00 -7.21 -22.41
C TYR A 253 0.00 -6.04 -22.50
N ALA A 254 0.51 -4.81 -22.41
CA ALA A 254 -0.31 -3.60 -22.43
C ALA A 254 -0.29 -2.87 -23.80
N GLY A 255 0.35 -3.46 -24.81
CA GLY A 255 0.55 -2.83 -26.12
C GLY A 255 1.81 -1.94 -26.19
N ASP A 256 2.64 -1.93 -25.15
CA ASP A 256 3.91 -1.23 -25.14
C ASP A 256 4.90 -1.82 -26.16
N ILE A 257 5.76 -0.96 -26.69
CA ILE A 257 6.80 -1.30 -27.66
C ILE A 257 8.11 -1.51 -26.89
N SER A 258 8.75 -2.66 -27.07
CA SER A 258 10.08 -2.92 -26.50
C SER A 258 11.12 -2.07 -27.23
N TRP A 259 11.16 -2.17 -28.57
CA TRP A 259 11.89 -1.26 -29.43
C TRP A 259 11.30 -1.27 -30.84
N ARG A 260 11.56 -0.22 -31.59
CA ARG A 260 11.19 -0.13 -33.00
C ARG A 260 12.13 0.77 -33.77
N HIS A 261 12.30 0.49 -35.06
CA HIS A 261 12.96 1.37 -36.00
C HIS A 261 12.26 1.35 -37.35
N SER A 262 12.30 2.47 -38.05
CA SER A 262 11.81 2.55 -39.42
C SER A 262 12.76 3.43 -40.22
N GLU A 263 13.40 2.83 -41.23
CA GLU A 263 14.21 3.53 -42.20
C GLU A 263 13.34 3.83 -43.43
N GLY A 264 13.44 5.06 -43.92
CA GLY A 264 12.67 5.55 -45.05
C GLY A 264 13.24 6.79 -45.70
N LEU A 265 14.47 7.19 -45.35
CA LEU A 265 15.17 8.32 -45.96
C LEU A 265 15.69 7.98 -47.37
N LEU A 266 16.01 6.71 -47.61
CA LEU A 266 16.46 6.22 -48.91
C LEU A 266 15.28 5.54 -49.60
N THR A 267 14.95 5.97 -50.83
CA THR A 267 13.79 5.50 -51.60
C THR A 267 13.74 3.99 -51.79
N ASP A 268 14.90 3.33 -51.85
CA ASP A 268 15.02 1.89 -52.05
C ASP A 268 15.14 1.09 -50.73
N PHE A 269 15.19 1.75 -49.57
CA PHE A 269 15.29 1.13 -48.25
C PHE A 269 14.09 1.50 -47.38
N GLN A 270 12.99 0.78 -47.56
CA GLN A 270 11.83 0.86 -46.67
C GLN A 270 11.85 -0.30 -45.67
N ILE A 271 12.64 -0.15 -44.61
CA ILE A 271 12.75 -1.16 -43.55
C ILE A 271 11.90 -0.72 -42.36
N ARG A 272 11.10 -1.64 -41.82
CA ARG A 272 10.34 -1.41 -40.58
C ARG A 272 10.48 -2.65 -39.70
N GLU A 273 10.92 -2.43 -38.48
CA GLU A 273 11.07 -3.48 -37.48
C GLU A 273 10.53 -2.95 -36.15
N ALA A 274 9.73 -3.76 -35.45
CA ALA A 274 9.18 -3.42 -34.15
C ALA A 274 8.98 -4.70 -33.34
N ARG A 275 9.21 -4.61 -32.02
CA ARG A 275 8.95 -5.70 -31.09
C ARG A 275 8.05 -5.25 -29.97
N SER A 276 7.08 -6.10 -29.64
CA SER A 276 6.20 -5.91 -28.49
C SER A 276 6.97 -6.07 -27.18
N LYS A 277 6.52 -5.35 -26.15
CA LYS A 277 7.00 -5.51 -24.78
C LYS A 277 6.07 -6.44 -24.03
N ILE A 278 6.64 -7.51 -23.49
CA ILE A 278 5.99 -8.41 -22.54
C ILE A 278 6.85 -8.41 -21.28
N THR A 279 6.22 -8.21 -20.13
CA THR A 279 6.90 -8.17 -18.82
C THR A 279 6.31 -9.23 -17.89
N LEU A 280 7.07 -9.65 -16.89
CA LEU A 280 6.57 -10.54 -15.83
C LEU A 280 6.33 -9.72 -14.57
N VAL A 281 5.17 -9.87 -13.94
CA VAL A 281 4.79 -9.13 -12.74
C VAL A 281 4.48 -10.10 -11.61
N ALA A 282 5.17 -9.93 -10.49
CA ALA A 282 4.76 -10.49 -9.21
C ALA A 282 4.04 -9.39 -8.42
N ARG A 283 2.77 -9.62 -8.06
CA ARG A 283 1.89 -8.64 -7.41
C ARG A 283 1.41 -9.12 -6.05
N MET A 284 1.36 -8.20 -5.09
CA MET A 284 0.68 -8.36 -3.79
C MET A 284 -0.15 -7.09 -3.53
N ALA A 285 -1.28 -7.23 -2.84
CA ALA A 285 -2.05 -6.10 -2.29
C ALA A 285 -2.17 -6.23 -0.78
N ALA A 286 -1.72 -5.23 -0.03
CA ALA A 286 -1.81 -5.18 1.43
C ALA A 286 -2.79 -4.10 1.89
N SER A 287 -3.75 -4.49 2.73
CA SER A 287 -4.77 -3.60 3.29
C SER A 287 -4.47 -3.32 4.76
N VAL A 288 -3.86 -2.17 5.05
CA VAL A 288 -3.51 -1.76 6.41
C VAL A 288 -4.51 -0.70 6.86
N GLY A 289 -5.51 -1.13 7.62
CA GLY A 289 -6.59 -0.25 8.06
C GLY A 289 -7.37 0.30 6.87
N ASN A 290 -7.27 1.61 6.64
CA ASN A 290 -7.95 2.31 5.56
C ASN A 290 -7.16 2.31 4.24
N TYR A 291 -5.89 1.92 4.25
CA TYR A 291 -5.03 1.98 3.07
C TYR A 291 -4.98 0.66 2.32
N ASP A 292 -4.91 0.74 0.99
CA ASP A 292 -4.61 -0.39 0.12
C ASP A 292 -3.32 -0.11 -0.67
N TYR A 293 -2.30 -0.92 -0.44
CA TYR A 293 -0.99 -0.84 -1.08
C TYR A 293 -0.80 -1.97 -2.09
N ILE A 294 -0.63 -1.63 -3.37
CA ILE A 294 -0.42 -2.60 -4.45
C ILE A 294 1.06 -2.61 -4.83
N PHE A 295 1.76 -3.70 -4.52
CA PHE A 295 3.17 -3.88 -4.84
C PHE A 295 3.31 -4.70 -6.12
N ASP A 296 3.94 -4.12 -7.13
CA ASP A 296 4.36 -4.81 -8.35
C ASP A 296 5.88 -4.86 -8.42
N TRP A 297 6.43 -6.07 -8.53
CA TRP A 297 7.79 -6.29 -9.03
C TRP A 297 7.71 -6.75 -10.48
N GLU A 298 8.16 -5.89 -11.39
CA GLU A 298 8.09 -6.10 -12.84
C GLU A 298 9.48 -6.38 -13.41
N PHE A 299 9.63 -7.51 -14.11
CA PHE A 299 10.84 -7.93 -14.80
C PHE A 299 10.66 -7.77 -16.31
N GLN A 300 11.67 -7.21 -16.97
CA GLN A 300 11.64 -6.91 -18.39
C GLN A 300 12.75 -7.67 -19.12
N THR A 301 12.49 -8.05 -20.38
CA THR A 301 13.44 -8.86 -21.17
C THR A 301 14.72 -8.10 -21.53
N ASP A 302 14.75 -6.77 -21.40
CA ASP A 302 15.90 -5.90 -21.60
C ASP A 302 16.80 -5.75 -20.36
N GLY A 303 16.51 -6.48 -19.28
CA GLY A 303 17.30 -6.46 -18.05
C GLY A 303 16.79 -5.50 -16.97
N LEU A 304 15.70 -4.76 -17.23
CA LEU A 304 15.16 -3.82 -16.25
C LEU A 304 14.27 -4.52 -15.20
N ILE A 305 14.47 -4.15 -13.93
CA ILE A 305 13.58 -4.46 -12.81
C ILE A 305 12.89 -3.15 -12.41
N ASN A 306 11.56 -3.13 -12.48
CA ASN A 306 10.75 -1.98 -12.09
C ASN A 306 9.90 -2.33 -10.87
N VAL A 307 10.02 -1.54 -9.81
CA VAL A 307 9.21 -1.72 -8.60
C VAL A 307 8.22 -0.58 -8.52
N LYS A 308 6.94 -0.91 -8.47
CA LYS A 308 5.85 0.07 -8.39
C LYS A 308 5.02 -0.20 -7.15
N VAL A 309 4.70 0.88 -6.43
CA VAL A 309 3.69 0.86 -5.38
C VAL A 309 2.51 1.71 -5.82
N GLY A 310 1.33 1.11 -5.91
CA GLY A 310 0.06 1.81 -6.10
C GLY A 310 -0.60 2.07 -4.75
N LEU A 311 -1.21 3.23 -4.58
CA LEU A 311 -1.97 3.61 -3.40
C LEU A 311 -3.45 3.71 -3.74
N SER A 312 -4.30 3.06 -2.96
CA SER A 312 -5.76 3.13 -3.03
C SER A 312 -6.33 3.07 -1.60
N GLY A 313 -7.63 2.78 -1.50
CA GLY A 313 -8.35 2.62 -0.24
C GLY A 313 -9.18 3.83 0.13
N MET A 314 -9.35 4.05 1.43
CA MET A 314 -10.16 5.10 2.02
C MET A 314 -9.26 6.12 2.72
N LEU A 315 -9.68 7.39 2.71
CA LEU A 315 -9.03 8.40 3.54
C LEU A 315 -9.39 8.13 5.01
N MET A 316 -8.39 8.16 5.89
CA MET A 316 -8.66 8.40 7.31
C MET A 316 -8.95 9.88 7.47
N VAL A 317 -10.17 10.20 7.90
CA VAL A 317 -10.64 11.57 7.97
C VAL A 317 -10.83 12.04 9.40
N LYS A 318 -10.79 13.37 9.56
CA LYS A 318 -11.09 14.09 10.79
C LYS A 318 -12.50 14.66 10.72
N GLY A 319 -13.27 14.44 11.78
CA GLY A 319 -14.57 15.09 11.94
C GLY A 319 -14.41 16.58 12.19
N SER A 320 -15.33 17.39 11.69
CA SER A 320 -15.26 18.85 11.78
C SER A 320 -16.64 19.47 11.98
N PRO A 321 -16.76 20.57 12.75
CA PRO A 321 -18.02 21.30 12.83
C PRO A 321 -18.38 22.03 11.53
N HIS A 322 -17.43 22.15 10.59
CA HIS A 322 -17.59 22.95 9.37
C HIS A 322 -18.26 22.17 8.23
N GLN A 323 -19.31 22.74 7.66
CA GLN A 323 -20.01 22.21 6.48
C GLN A 323 -19.50 22.83 5.17
N SER A 324 -18.86 24.00 5.24
CA SER A 324 -18.24 24.65 4.08
C SER A 324 -17.03 25.47 4.49
N LEU A 325 -16.14 25.75 3.53
CA LEU A 325 -14.94 26.58 3.75
C LEU A 325 -15.25 28.01 4.21
N HIS A 326 -16.46 28.51 3.93
CA HIS A 326 -16.91 29.84 4.41
C HIS A 326 -17.07 29.91 5.93
N GLN A 327 -17.24 28.76 6.60
CA GLN A 327 -17.39 28.67 8.04
C GLN A 327 -16.04 28.54 8.76
N VAL A 328 -14.93 28.37 8.03
CA VAL A 328 -13.60 28.17 8.59
C VAL A 328 -12.95 29.54 8.82
N PRO A 329 -12.67 29.94 10.08
CA PRO A 329 -12.13 31.27 10.38
C PRO A 329 -10.70 31.47 9.85
N ASN A 330 -9.87 30.42 9.88
CA ASN A 330 -8.50 30.43 9.38
C ASN A 330 -8.23 29.13 8.62
N GLN A 331 -8.30 29.20 7.29
CA GLN A 331 -8.08 28.03 6.43
C GLN A 331 -6.62 27.56 6.46
N ASP A 332 -5.65 28.46 6.67
CA ASP A 332 -4.22 28.11 6.73
C ASP A 332 -3.87 27.30 7.98
N ALA A 333 -4.73 27.33 9.01
CA ALA A 333 -4.58 26.53 10.22
C ALA A 333 -5.22 25.14 10.11
N MET A 334 -5.87 24.81 8.99
CA MET A 334 -6.46 23.49 8.81
C MET A 334 -5.36 22.43 8.60
N SER A 335 -5.53 21.28 9.24
CA SER A 335 -4.67 20.11 9.06
C SER A 335 -4.86 19.39 7.71
N GLY A 336 -5.72 19.93 6.85
CA GLY A 336 -5.94 19.46 5.49
C GLY A 336 -7.23 20.02 4.87
N PRO A 337 -7.53 19.69 3.61
CA PRO A 337 -8.72 20.18 2.92
C PRO A 337 -10.02 19.67 3.55
N LEU A 338 -11.05 20.52 3.54
CA LEU A 338 -12.43 20.08 3.75
C LEU A 338 -12.92 19.37 2.49
N ILE A 339 -13.04 18.04 2.55
CA ILE A 339 -13.35 17.19 1.38
C ILE A 339 -14.85 16.86 1.26
N SER A 340 -15.60 17.04 2.35
CA SER A 340 -17.06 16.92 2.41
C SER A 340 -17.59 17.70 3.61
N GLU A 341 -18.91 17.84 3.73
CA GLU A 341 -19.55 18.41 4.91
C GLU A 341 -19.04 17.69 6.17
N ASN A 342 -18.49 18.43 7.12
CA ASN A 342 -17.98 17.91 8.39
C ASN A 342 -16.75 16.98 8.28
N VAL A 343 -16.08 16.91 7.12
CA VAL A 343 -14.98 15.97 6.88
C VAL A 343 -13.72 16.69 6.40
N ILE A 344 -12.66 16.60 7.19
CA ILE A 344 -11.32 17.05 6.81
C ILE A 344 -10.49 15.84 6.40
N GLY A 345 -9.92 15.88 5.19
CA GLY A 345 -8.90 14.93 4.76
C GLY A 345 -7.55 15.38 5.31
N VAL A 346 -7.09 14.77 6.40
CA VAL A 346 -5.86 15.20 7.07
C VAL A 346 -4.66 14.93 6.17
N VAL A 347 -3.78 15.93 6.02
CA VAL A 347 -2.53 15.82 5.27
C VAL A 347 -1.65 14.79 5.94
N HIS A 348 -1.09 13.89 5.12
CA HIS A 348 -0.16 12.86 5.54
C HIS A 348 0.72 12.46 4.36
N ASP A 349 1.87 11.88 4.67
CA ASP A 349 2.80 11.37 3.67
C ASP A 349 2.80 9.84 3.66
N HIS A 350 3.27 9.25 2.57
CA HIS A 350 3.55 7.81 2.44
C HIS A 350 5.02 7.65 2.07
N PHE A 351 5.87 7.33 3.05
CA PHE A 351 7.27 7.02 2.80
C PHE A 351 7.48 5.52 2.75
N ILE A 352 8.18 5.05 1.73
CA ILE A 352 8.44 3.62 1.51
C ILE A 352 9.94 3.43 1.41
N THR A 353 10.48 2.53 2.22
CA THR A 353 11.89 2.16 2.15
C THR A 353 12.02 0.75 1.59
N PHE A 354 12.84 0.59 0.56
CA PHE A 354 13.18 -0.72 0.01
C PHE A 354 14.53 -1.19 0.55
N HIS A 355 14.60 -2.47 0.88
CA HIS A 355 15.85 -3.17 1.06
C HIS A 355 16.20 -3.84 -0.27
N LEU A 356 17.31 -3.41 -0.87
CA LEU A 356 17.85 -3.94 -2.13
C LEU A 356 19.29 -4.41 -1.87
N ASP A 357 19.43 -5.70 -1.57
CA ASP A 357 20.72 -6.35 -1.39
C ASP A 357 21.29 -6.73 -2.76
N MET A 358 22.11 -5.84 -3.31
CA MET A 358 22.62 -5.92 -4.68
C MET A 358 23.86 -6.82 -4.74
N ASP A 359 23.88 -7.72 -5.72
CA ASP A 359 24.99 -8.62 -6.02
C ASP A 359 25.27 -8.58 -7.53
N ILE A 360 25.70 -7.42 -8.05
CA ILE A 360 26.00 -7.24 -9.48
C ILE A 360 27.23 -8.06 -9.84
N ASP A 361 27.03 -9.18 -10.55
CA ASP A 361 28.04 -10.24 -10.78
C ASP A 361 28.75 -10.69 -9.49
N GLY A 362 27.98 -10.79 -8.41
CA GLY A 362 28.44 -11.23 -7.09
C GLY A 362 28.59 -10.07 -6.09
N ALA A 363 28.96 -10.42 -4.86
CA ALA A 363 28.80 -9.54 -3.69
C ALA A 363 29.82 -8.40 -3.54
N ASN A 364 30.91 -8.40 -4.33
CA ASN A 364 31.94 -7.37 -4.21
C ASN A 364 31.59 -6.15 -5.07
N ASN A 365 30.63 -5.35 -4.59
CA ASN A 365 30.13 -4.18 -5.30
C ASN A 365 30.64 -2.86 -4.70
N SER A 366 30.48 -1.78 -5.45
CA SER A 366 30.73 -0.41 -5.00
C SER A 366 29.63 0.51 -5.53
N PHE A 367 29.27 1.53 -4.75
CA PHE A 367 28.31 2.54 -5.18
C PHE A 367 29.02 3.68 -5.90
N LEU A 368 28.62 3.97 -7.14
CA LEU A 368 29.14 5.09 -7.91
C LEU A 368 28.07 6.16 -8.08
N ASN A 369 28.37 7.39 -7.65
CA ASN A 369 27.56 8.56 -7.93
C ASN A 369 28.14 9.34 -9.13
N VAL A 370 27.48 9.28 -10.28
CA VAL A 370 27.91 9.94 -11.52
C VAL A 370 27.22 11.30 -11.66
N ASN A 371 28.00 12.38 -11.60
CA ASN A 371 27.49 13.74 -11.74
C ASN A 371 27.68 14.26 -13.18
N LEU A 372 26.60 14.78 -13.78
CA LEU A 372 26.71 15.56 -15.02
C LEU A 372 27.31 16.93 -14.69
N VAL A 373 28.48 17.22 -15.26
CA VAL A 373 29.17 18.51 -15.09
C VAL A 373 29.04 19.36 -16.36
N LYS A 374 28.78 20.65 -16.16
CA LYS A 374 28.72 21.59 -17.28
C LYS A 374 30.13 21.87 -17.81
N GLU A 375 30.37 21.55 -19.07
CA GLU A 375 31.57 21.98 -19.79
C GLU A 375 31.39 23.42 -20.32
N ARG A 376 32.40 24.27 -20.12
CA ARG A 376 32.42 25.64 -20.65
C ARG A 376 33.38 25.71 -21.83
N SER A 377 32.87 26.12 -23.00
CA SER A 377 33.71 26.43 -24.15
C SER A 377 34.47 27.74 -23.92
N LEU A 378 35.72 27.80 -24.40
CA LEU A 378 36.49 29.04 -24.41
C LEU A 378 35.88 30.07 -25.39
N PRO A 379 36.06 31.37 -25.17
CA PRO A 379 35.64 32.39 -26.13
C PRO A 379 36.28 32.13 -27.50
N GLY A 380 35.45 31.91 -28.53
CA GLY A 380 35.91 31.61 -29.89
C GLY A 380 35.97 30.13 -30.26
N GLU A 381 35.75 29.20 -29.31
CA GLU A 381 35.65 27.78 -29.59
C GLU A 381 34.17 27.34 -29.66
N SER A 382 33.75 26.83 -30.81
CA SER A 382 32.46 26.14 -30.94
C SER A 382 32.62 24.67 -30.54
N PRO A 383 31.86 24.14 -29.58
CA PRO A 383 31.86 22.70 -29.27
C PRO A 383 31.17 21.88 -30.36
N ARG A 384 30.43 22.50 -31.29
CA ARG A 384 29.93 21.82 -32.49
C ARG A 384 31.05 21.73 -33.52
N LYS A 385 31.56 20.52 -33.73
CA LYS A 385 32.16 20.15 -35.02
C LYS A 385 31.00 19.89 -35.98
N SER A 386 30.76 20.83 -36.91
CA SER A 386 29.79 20.66 -38.00
C SER A 386 30.26 19.60 -38.99
#